data_AF-A0A5B6WMU6-F1
#
_entry.id   AF-A0A5B6WMU6-F1
#
_cell.length_a   1.000
_cell.length_b   1.000
_cell.length_c   1.000
_cell.angle_alpha   90.00
_cell.angle_beta   90.00
_cell.angle_gamma   90.00
#
_symmetry.space_group_name_H-M   'P 1'
#
loop_
_entity.id
_entity.type
_entity.pdbx_description
1 polymer ?
#
loop_
_entity_poly.entity_id
_entity_poly.type
_entity_poly.pdbx_seq_one_letter_code
_entity_poly.pdbx_strand_id
1 'polypeptide(L)'
;MARRSIMKKGKIDGLPKFGGKNIVMVVVDRLSKHAHFITLAHLFSTFSVAHAFLDNIYNLHGVPCSIVSNRDKVFLSTFWKELF
;
A
#
# COMPACT_ATOMS: atom_id res chain seq x y z
N MET A 1 8.34 -0.83 22.16
CA MET A 1 8.78 0.40 21.46
C MET A 1 8.58 0.17 19.96
N ALA A 2 7.56 0.76 19.33
CA ALA A 2 7.27 0.54 17.92
C ALA A 2 8.43 1.08 17.07
N ARG A 3 9.17 0.18 16.42
CA ARG A 3 10.24 0.56 15.50
C ARG A 3 9.57 1.23 14.30
N ARG A 4 9.75 2.54 14.16
CA ARG A 4 9.14 3.29 13.05
C ARG A 4 9.76 2.82 11.73
N SER A 5 8.95 2.17 10.90
CA SER A 5 9.39 1.57 9.63
C SER A 5 9.37 2.59 8.48
N ILE A 6 10.27 2.39 7.52
CA ILE A 6 10.19 3.00 6.18
C ILE A 6 9.54 1.98 5.25
N MET A 7 8.41 2.34 4.66
CA MET A 7 7.66 1.40 3.83
C MET A 7 7.82 1.68 2.33
N LYS A 8 7.94 0.62 1.53
CA LYS A 8 7.90 0.70 0.06
C LYS A 8 6.55 0.19 -0.44
N LYS A 9 5.86 0.97 -1.27
CA LYS A 9 4.57 0.60 -1.88
C LYS A 9 4.74 0.34 -3.38
N GLY A 10 4.18 -0.77 -3.86
CA GLY A 10 4.13 -1.13 -5.26
C GLY A 10 2.83 -1.86 -5.61
N LYS A 11 2.59 -2.06 -6.91
CA LYS A 11 1.42 -2.76 -7.43
C LYS A 11 1.83 -3.77 -8.51
N ILE A 12 1.20 -4.93 -8.50
CA ILE A 12 1.22 -5.91 -9.59
C ILE A 12 -0.17 -5.92 -10.23
N ASP A 13 -0.24 -5.75 -11.55
CA ASP A 13 -1.48 -5.72 -12.33
C ASP A 13 -1.47 -6.82 -13.41
N GLY A 14 -2.61 -7.05 -14.06
CA GLY A 14 -2.73 -8.01 -15.17
C GLY A 14 -2.83 -9.47 -14.72
N LEU A 15 -3.16 -9.73 -13.45
CA LEU A 15 -3.35 -11.09 -12.95
C LEU A 15 -4.70 -11.67 -13.41
N PRO A 16 -4.81 -13.00 -13.55
CA PRO A 16 -6.12 -13.65 -13.70
C PRO A 16 -7.04 -13.24 -12.55
N LYS A 17 -8.31 -12.94 -12.86
CA LYS A 17 -9.28 -12.55 -11.84
C LYS A 17 -9.56 -13.73 -10.91
N PHE A 18 -9.28 -13.55 -9.63
CA PHE A 18 -9.64 -14.50 -8.58
C PHE A 18 -10.51 -13.79 -7.54
N GLY A 19 -11.74 -14.28 -7.32
CA GLY A 19 -12.70 -13.62 -6.41
C GLY A 19 -12.99 -12.16 -6.75
N GLY A 20 -13.01 -11.81 -8.05
CA GLY A 20 -13.21 -10.43 -8.53
C GLY A 20 -12.00 -9.50 -8.37
N LYS A 21 -10.88 -9.99 -7.83
CA LYS A 21 -9.63 -9.24 -7.65
C LYS A 21 -8.59 -9.68 -8.65
N ASN A 22 -7.82 -8.73 -9.17
CA ASN A 22 -6.77 -8.98 -10.18
C ASN A 22 -5.50 -8.15 -9.95
N ILE A 23 -5.44 -7.46 -8.82
CA ILE A 23 -4.34 -6.55 -8.47
C ILE A 23 -3.84 -6.90 -7.08
N VAL A 24 -2.53 -6.85 -6.91
CA VAL A 24 -1.88 -6.99 -5.60
C VAL A 24 -1.11 -5.72 -5.29
N MET A 25 -1.50 -5.05 -4.20
CA MET A 25 -0.70 -4.01 -3.57
C MET A 25 0.32 -4.67 -2.64
N VAL A 26 1.59 -4.30 -2.81
CA VAL A 26 2.69 -4.82 -2.02
C VAL A 26 3.24 -3.70 -1.15
N VAL A 27 3.30 -3.93 0.16
CA VAL A 27 3.90 -3.01 1.12
C VAL A 27 5.04 -3.71 1.84
N VAL A 28 6.25 -3.19 1.71
CA VAL A 28 7.45 -3.78 2.33
C VAL A 28 7.98 -2.85 3.41
N ASP A 29 8.07 -3.35 4.63
CA ASP A 29 8.84 -2.71 5.70
C ASP A 29 10.33 -2.90 5.41
N ARG A 30 11.06 -1.81 5.13
CA ARG A 30 12.48 -1.88 4.79
C ARG A 30 13.39 -2.26 5.97
N LEU A 31 12.92 -2.07 7.20
CA LEU A 31 13.66 -2.34 8.44
C LEU A 31 13.52 -3.81 8.84
N SER A 32 12.29 -4.32 8.94
CA SER A 32 12.05 -5.74 9.29
C SER A 32 12.15 -6.69 8.10
N LYS A 33 12.11 -6.17 6.86
CA LYS A 33 11.98 -6.94 5.61
C LYS A 33 10.66 -7.69 5.47
N HIS A 34 9.67 -7.41 6.32
CA HIS A 34 8.35 -8.01 6.19
C HIS A 34 7.61 -7.39 5.00
N ALA A 35 6.88 -8.24 4.26
CA ALA A 35 6.07 -7.84 3.12
C ALA A 35 4.60 -8.18 3.36
N HIS A 36 3.73 -7.22 3.07
CA HIS A 36 2.28 -7.37 3.09
C HIS A 36 1.78 -7.38 1.66
N PHE A 37 0.97 -8.40 1.33
CA PHE A 37 0.32 -8.56 0.03
C PHE A 37 -1.18 -8.36 0.21
N ILE A 38 -1.71 -7.28 -0.38
CA ILE A 38 -3.10 -6.88 -0.22
C ILE A 38 -3.77 -6.97 -1.58
N THR A 39 -4.83 -7.77 -1.69
CA THR A 39 -5.55 -7.97 -2.95
C THR A 39 -6.59 -6.87 -3.16
N LEU A 40 -6.57 -6.26 -4.35
CA LEU A 40 -7.47 -5.19 -4.78
C LEU A 40 -8.25 -5.59 -6.04
N ALA A 41 -9.45 -5.04 -6.18
CA ALA A 41 -10.25 -5.18 -7.39
C ALA A 41 -9.80 -4.19 -8.49
N HIS A 42 -10.04 -4.56 -9.75
CA HIS A 42 -9.85 -3.67 -10.89
C HIS A 42 -10.71 -2.41 -10.74
N LEU A 43 -10.23 -1.25 -11.21
CA LEU A 43 -10.86 0.07 -11.02
C LEU A 43 -10.79 0.61 -9.57
N PHE A 44 -9.73 0.27 -8.84
CA PHE A 44 -9.50 0.86 -7.52
C PHE A 44 -9.26 2.38 -7.63
N SER A 45 -9.93 3.13 -6.76
CA SER A 45 -9.67 4.57 -6.57
C SER A 45 -8.54 4.78 -5.56
N THR A 46 -7.95 5.98 -5.53
CA THR A 46 -6.99 6.35 -4.47
C THR A 46 -7.55 6.10 -3.07
N PHE A 47 -8.84 6.37 -2.86
CA PHE A 47 -9.50 6.15 -1.58
C PHE A 47 -9.55 4.67 -1.19
N SER A 48 -9.86 3.78 -2.13
CA SER A 48 -9.86 2.33 -1.84
C SER A 48 -8.48 1.79 -1.46
N VAL A 49 -7.41 2.33 -2.08
CA VAL A 49 -6.02 1.98 -1.72
C VAL A 49 -5.66 2.54 -0.34
N ALA A 50 -6.09 3.76 -0.04
CA ALA A 50 -5.89 4.38 1.27
C ALA A 50 -6.55 3.55 2.38
N HIS A 51 -7.81 3.16 2.19
CA HIS A 51 -8.53 2.33 3.14
C HIS A 51 -7.83 0.98 3.35
N ALA A 52 -7.48 0.29 2.25
CA ALA A 52 -6.75 -0.97 2.32
C ALA A 52 -5.40 -0.84 3.04
N PHE A 53 -4.69 0.28 2.85
CA PHE A 53 -3.45 0.57 3.55
C PHE A 53 -3.67 0.82 5.04
N LEU A 54 -4.69 1.59 5.42
CA LEU A 54 -4.99 1.84 6.81
C LEU A 54 -5.34 0.54 7.54
N ASP A 55 -6.23 -0.26 6.96
CA ASP A 55 -6.71 -1.51 7.55
C ASP A 55 -5.59 -2.55 7.75
N ASN A 56 -4.73 -2.70 6.74
CA ASN A 56 -3.77 -3.80 6.70
C ASN A 56 -2.36 -3.41 7.15
N ILE A 57 -2.05 -2.11 7.23
CA ILE A 57 -0.70 -1.63 7.53
C ILE A 57 -0.70 -0.70 8.72
N TYR A 58 -1.50 0.37 8.70
CA TYR A 58 -1.53 1.35 9.78
C TYR A 58 -1.96 0.71 11.10
N ASN A 59 -2.99 -0.12 11.08
CA ASN A 59 -3.47 -0.80 12.27
C ASN A 59 -2.45 -1.79 12.86
N LEU A 60 -1.54 -2.34 12.04
CA LEU A 60 -0.52 -3.29 12.49
C LEU A 60 0.77 -2.61 12.97
N HIS A 61 1.21 -1.57 12.26
CA HIS A 61 2.55 -0.97 12.46
C HIS A 61 2.51 0.47 12.98
N GLY A 62 1.33 1.08 13.03
CA GLY A 62 1.15 2.51 13.28
C GLY A 62 1.57 3.37 12.09
N VAL A 63 1.83 4.65 12.37
CA VAL A 63 2.27 5.64 11.38
C VAL A 63 3.69 5.31 10.91
N PRO A 64 3.95 5.04 9.62
CA PRO A 64 5.31 4.94 9.10
C PRO A 64 6.08 6.25 9.23
N CYS A 65 7.40 6.15 9.36
CA CYS A 65 8.28 7.34 9.27
C CYS A 65 8.25 7.97 7.88
N SER A 66 8.21 7.15 6.84
CA SER A 66 8.16 7.59 5.45
C SER A 66 7.70 6.47 4.54
N ILE A 67 7.17 6.86 3.38
CA ILE A 67 6.71 5.95 2.34
C ILE A 67 7.40 6.28 1.04
N VAL A 68 7.94 5.25 0.40
CA VAL A 68 8.52 5.34 -0.93
C VAL A 68 7.62 4.55 -1.87
N SER A 69 7.01 5.23 -2.84
CA SER A 69 6.22 4.58 -3.89
C SER A 69 6.92 4.71 -5.24
N ASN A 70 6.59 3.81 -6.16
CA ASN A 70 6.90 4.04 -7.58
C ASN A 70 6.03 5.19 -8.14
N ARG A 71 6.37 5.69 -9.35
CA ARG A 71 5.74 6.85 -10.02
C ARG A 71 4.32 6.59 -10.53
N ASP A 72 3.57 5.69 -9.89
CA ASP A 72 2.20 5.39 -10.24
C ASP A 72 1.27 6.54 -9.82
N LYS A 73 0.36 6.96 -10.73
CA LYS A 73 -0.51 8.13 -10.52
C LYS A 73 -1.34 8.02 -9.24
N VAL A 74 -1.76 6.81 -8.87
CA VAL A 74 -2.56 6.57 -7.66
C VAL A 74 -1.76 6.85 -6.39
N PHE A 75 -0.45 6.60 -6.38
CA PHE A 75 0.42 6.89 -5.24
C PHE A 75 0.99 8.31 -5.25
N LEU A 76 0.99 8.98 -6.41
CA LEU A 76 1.40 10.37 -6.56
C LEU A 76 0.26 11.39 -6.33
N SER A 77 -0.97 10.93 -6.10
CA SER A 77 -2.12 11.81 -5.89
C SER A 77 -1.93 12.71 -4.67
N THR A 78 -2.53 13.90 -4.69
CA THR A 78 -2.49 14.88 -3.58
C THR A 78 -2.84 14.26 -2.22
N PHE A 79 -3.80 13.32 -2.19
CA PHE A 79 -4.15 12.58 -0.97
C PHE A 79 -2.95 11.98 -0.24
N TRP A 80 -2.04 11.29 -0.95
CA TRP A 80 -0.90 10.65 -0.31
C TRP A 80 0.18 11.65 0.12
N LYS A 81 0.24 12.82 -0.51
CA LYS A 81 1.14 13.92 -0.12
C LYS A 81 0.66 14.65 1.13
N GLU A 82 -0.65 14.78 1.31
CA GLU A 82 -1.22 15.36 2.53
C GLU A 82 -1.14 14.38 3.71
N LEU A 83 -1.13 13.08 3.43
CA LEU A 83 -1.06 12.03 4.46
C LEU A 83 0.36 11.77 4.99
N PHE A 84 1.42 12.10 4.23
CA PHE A 84 2.84 11.85 4.58
C PHE A 84 3.76 12.96 4.08
#